data_AF-A0A845UZR7-F1
#
_entry.id   AF-A0A845UZR7-F1
#
_cell.length_a   1.000
_cell.length_b   1.000
_cell.length_c   1.000
_cell.angle_alpha   90.00
_cell.angle_beta   90.00
_cell.angle_gamma   90.00
#
_symmetry.space_group_name_H-M   'P 1'
#
loop_
_entity.id
_entity.type
_entity.pdbx_description
1 polymer ?
#
loop_
_entity_poly.entity_id
_entity_poly.type
_entity_poly.pdbx_seq_one_letter_code
_entity_poly.pdbx_strand_id
1 'polypeptide(L)'
;MGSVGFQRHRSEQTLLCQIVERYYPAFTDHLAEAGKQLPAHVRQAFDGYLQCGRLEHGFLRLRCDTCHAEHLLAFSCKRRGFCPSCGARRMADGAAWLVDQVLPERPIRQRRRERPHVFREAHAVRERSRRAWVLSLPYPLRFLLATHPALMGRVLGIVYRVIAGHLIRQAGFTQQSARTGSVTLIQRFGSALNLNIHFHMLFLDGVYVVDSPHDNRPRFQWVREPTSAQLTQLAHTIARRVGRMLEREGLLERDTEQLDFSGVLDEEDP
;
A
#
# COMPACT_ATOMS: atom_id res chain seq x y z
N MET A 1 30.08 22.93 2.89
CA MET A 1 28.92 22.03 2.74
C MET A 1 29.33 20.88 1.83
N GLY A 2 29.34 19.65 2.33
CA GLY A 2 29.70 18.49 1.50
C GLY A 2 28.60 18.19 0.49
N SER A 3 28.93 18.19 -0.80
CA SER A 3 28.00 17.73 -1.83
C SER A 3 27.75 16.25 -1.65
N VAL A 4 26.49 15.85 -1.51
CA VAL A 4 26.10 14.44 -1.56
C VAL A 4 26.22 14.00 -3.02
N GLY A 5 27.42 13.57 -3.41
CA GLY A 5 27.72 13.13 -4.76
C GLY A 5 26.85 11.95 -5.16
N PHE A 6 26.40 11.92 -6.42
CA PHE A 6 25.60 10.82 -6.93
C PHE A 6 26.40 9.50 -6.86
N GLN A 7 25.95 8.56 -6.04
CA GLN A 7 26.48 7.19 -6.00
C GLN A 7 25.55 6.25 -6.77
N ARG A 8 26.09 5.53 -7.77
CA ARG A 8 25.36 4.45 -8.45
C ARG A 8 25.01 3.37 -7.43
N HIS A 9 23.71 3.08 -7.29
CA HIS A 9 23.25 1.91 -6.55
C HIS A 9 23.75 0.62 -7.22
N ARG A 10 24.47 -0.21 -6.45
CA ARG A 10 25.03 -1.49 -6.90
C ARG A 10 24.12 -2.65 -6.47
N SER A 11 23.13 -2.97 -7.29
CA SER A 11 22.17 -4.05 -7.01
C SER A 11 22.86 -5.41 -6.86
N GLU A 12 23.93 -5.64 -7.61
CA GLU A 12 24.80 -6.82 -7.58
C GLU A 12 25.45 -7.08 -6.20
N GLN A 13 25.58 -6.05 -5.36
CA GLN A 13 26.13 -6.16 -4.00
C GLN A 13 25.06 -6.44 -2.93
N THR A 14 23.79 -6.50 -3.31
CA THR A 14 22.70 -6.78 -2.35
C THR A 14 22.56 -8.28 -2.10
N LEU A 15 22.33 -8.66 -0.83
CA LEU A 15 22.14 -10.06 -0.43
C LEU A 15 21.03 -10.76 -1.24
N LEU A 16 19.93 -10.05 -1.52
CA LEU A 16 18.84 -10.59 -2.34
C LEU A 16 19.27 -10.88 -3.78
N CYS A 17 20.12 -10.04 -4.38
CA CYS A 17 20.63 -10.29 -5.73
C CYS A 17 21.52 -11.53 -5.74
N GLN A 18 22.44 -11.64 -4.77
CA GLN A 18 23.37 -12.77 -4.64
C GLN A 18 22.64 -14.10 -4.40
N ILE A 19 21.60 -14.11 -3.55
CA ILE A 19 20.75 -15.30 -3.32
C ILE A 19 20.01 -15.67 -4.61
N VAL A 20 19.37 -14.71 -5.28
CA VAL A 20 18.62 -15.00 -6.52
C VAL A 20 19.57 -15.49 -7.63
N GLU A 21 20.69 -14.81 -7.86
CA GLU A 21 21.68 -15.19 -8.88
C GLU A 21 22.24 -16.59 -8.65
N ARG A 22 22.45 -16.98 -7.39
CA ARG A 22 22.97 -18.30 -7.01
C ARG A 22 21.94 -19.43 -7.09
N TYR A 23 20.70 -19.20 -6.64
CA TYR A 23 19.72 -20.28 -6.44
C TYR A 23 18.60 -20.33 -7.48
N TYR A 24 18.37 -19.27 -8.25
CA TYR A 24 17.31 -19.26 -9.27
C TYR A 24 17.52 -20.32 -10.38
N PRO A 25 18.73 -20.55 -10.93
CA PRO A 25 18.95 -21.60 -11.93
C PRO A 25 18.61 -23.00 -11.39
N ALA A 26 19.19 -23.37 -10.24
CA ALA A 26 18.93 -24.66 -9.59
C ALA A 26 17.45 -24.87 -9.23
N PHE A 27 16.72 -23.80 -8.87
CA PHE A 27 15.28 -23.84 -8.65
C PHE A 27 14.49 -24.06 -9.95
N THR A 28 14.90 -23.45 -11.07
CA THR A 28 14.27 -23.71 -12.37
C THR A 28 14.54 -25.12 -12.89
N ASP A 29 15.75 -25.65 -12.65
CA ASP A 29 16.13 -27.01 -13.05
C ASP A 29 15.30 -28.04 -12.26
N HIS A 30 15.20 -27.89 -10.94
CA HIS A 30 14.38 -28.75 -10.08
C HIS A 30 12.88 -28.74 -10.46
N LEU A 31 12.35 -27.60 -10.90
CA LEU A 31 10.98 -27.55 -11.43
C LEU A 31 10.86 -28.30 -12.76
N ALA A 32 11.85 -28.20 -13.65
CA ALA A 32 11.88 -28.89 -14.93
C ALA A 32 11.96 -30.42 -14.76
N GLU A 33 12.75 -30.91 -13.81
CA GLU A 33 12.78 -32.33 -13.40
C GLU A 33 11.39 -32.83 -12.99
N ALA A 34 10.63 -32.01 -12.27
CA ALA A 34 9.25 -32.30 -11.87
C ALA A 34 8.20 -32.08 -12.99
N GLY A 35 8.63 -31.87 -14.25
CA GLY A 35 7.76 -31.60 -15.40
C GLY A 35 7.03 -30.25 -15.34
N LYS A 36 7.47 -29.33 -14.48
CA LYS A 36 6.83 -28.04 -14.22
C LYS A 36 7.70 -26.90 -14.76
N GLN A 37 7.06 -25.76 -15.05
CA GLN A 37 7.78 -24.53 -15.42
C GLN A 37 7.17 -23.32 -14.73
N LEU A 38 8.01 -22.36 -14.36
CA LEU A 38 7.54 -21.04 -13.95
C LEU A 38 6.85 -20.33 -15.12
N PRO A 39 5.69 -19.66 -14.91
CA PRO A 39 5.05 -18.85 -15.94
C PRO A 39 6.00 -17.79 -16.50
N ALA A 40 5.88 -17.48 -17.80
CA ALA A 40 6.80 -16.58 -18.49
C ALA A 40 6.97 -15.21 -17.81
N HIS A 41 5.89 -14.64 -17.24
CA HIS A 41 5.93 -13.37 -16.52
C HIS A 41 6.74 -13.44 -15.21
N VAL A 42 6.81 -14.61 -14.56
CA VAL A 42 7.63 -14.84 -13.37
C VAL A 42 9.10 -14.91 -13.78
N ARG A 43 9.42 -15.69 -14.82
CA ARG A 43 10.80 -15.81 -15.34
C ARG A 43 11.36 -14.45 -15.73
N GLN A 44 10.63 -13.75 -16.60
CA GLN A 44 10.95 -12.37 -16.99
C GLN A 44 11.22 -11.49 -15.77
N ALA A 45 10.39 -11.55 -14.72
CA ALA A 45 10.55 -10.76 -13.51
C ALA A 45 11.89 -11.00 -12.79
N PHE A 46 12.33 -12.26 -12.69
CA PHE A 46 13.66 -12.63 -12.18
C PHE A 46 14.79 -12.15 -13.09
N ASP A 47 14.72 -12.44 -14.39
CA ASP A 47 15.78 -12.12 -15.35
C ASP A 47 16.09 -10.60 -15.35
N GLY A 48 15.03 -9.78 -15.48
CA GLY A 48 15.18 -8.34 -15.43
C GLY A 48 15.45 -7.77 -14.02
N TYR A 49 15.27 -8.53 -12.94
CA TYR A 49 15.78 -8.14 -11.62
C TYR A 49 17.30 -8.31 -11.56
N LEU A 50 17.82 -9.45 -12.01
CA LEU A 50 19.26 -9.74 -12.08
C LEU A 50 20.01 -8.75 -12.98
N GLN A 51 19.34 -8.26 -14.04
CA GLN A 51 19.90 -7.23 -14.92
C GLN A 51 19.82 -5.80 -14.35
N CYS A 52 19.01 -5.56 -13.30
CA CYS A 52 18.70 -4.21 -12.83
C CYS A 52 19.92 -3.51 -12.24
N GLY A 53 20.25 -2.30 -12.71
CA GLY A 53 21.31 -1.48 -12.13
C GLY A 53 22.74 -1.86 -12.51
N ARG A 54 22.94 -2.94 -13.29
CA ARG A 54 24.24 -3.36 -13.84
C ARG A 54 24.53 -2.61 -15.15
N LEU A 55 25.76 -2.12 -15.30
CA LEU A 55 26.16 -1.33 -16.49
C LEU A 55 26.28 -2.20 -17.75
N GLU A 56 26.58 -3.49 -17.61
CA GLU A 56 26.71 -4.44 -18.73
C GLU A 56 25.39 -4.67 -19.50
N HIS A 57 24.24 -4.34 -18.90
CA HIS A 57 22.92 -4.42 -19.54
C HIS A 57 22.38 -3.06 -19.98
N GLY A 58 23.25 -2.04 -20.05
CA GLY A 58 22.94 -0.72 -20.60
C GLY A 58 22.89 0.40 -19.55
N PHE A 59 23.32 1.58 -19.99
CA PHE A 59 23.37 2.78 -19.17
C PHE A 59 23.21 4.05 -20.01
N LEU A 60 22.86 5.15 -19.35
CA LEU A 60 22.93 6.50 -19.88
C LEU A 60 24.13 7.23 -19.27
N ARG A 61 24.98 7.85 -20.09
CA ARG A 61 26.04 8.78 -19.63
C ARG A 61 25.46 10.18 -19.55
N LEU A 62 25.34 10.71 -18.34
CA LEU A 62 25.05 12.12 -18.13
C LEU A 62 26.37 12.89 -18.03
N ARG A 63 26.44 14.06 -18.67
CA ARG A 63 27.52 15.05 -18.51
C ARG A 63 26.89 16.39 -18.19
N CYS A 64 27.47 17.13 -17.25
CA CYS A 64 27.08 18.51 -17.00
C CYS A 64 27.78 19.46 -17.97
N ASP A 65 27.04 20.35 -18.62
CA ASP A 65 27.64 21.31 -19.56
C ASP A 65 28.49 22.38 -18.85
N THR A 66 28.19 22.72 -17.59
CA THR A 66 28.91 23.75 -16.83
C THR A 66 30.19 23.22 -16.14
N CYS A 67 30.10 22.12 -15.40
CA CYS A 67 31.24 21.59 -14.62
C CYS A 67 31.89 20.33 -15.22
N HIS A 68 31.35 19.82 -16.34
CA HIS A 68 31.80 18.61 -17.04
C HIS A 68 31.87 17.33 -16.18
N ALA A 69 31.31 17.34 -14.96
CA ALA A 69 31.11 16.14 -14.17
C ALA A 69 30.25 15.13 -14.94
N GLU A 70 30.63 13.86 -14.86
CA GLU A 70 29.95 12.78 -15.57
C GLU A 70 29.44 11.69 -14.62
N HIS A 71 28.26 11.16 -14.93
CA HIS A 71 27.63 10.10 -14.16
C HIS A 71 27.05 9.03 -15.08
N LEU A 72 27.34 7.76 -14.78
CA LEU A 72 26.74 6.62 -15.47
C LEU A 72 25.48 6.15 -14.72
N LEU A 73 24.33 6.30 -15.38
CA LEU A 73 23.04 5.82 -14.90
C LEU A 73 22.71 4.48 -15.55
N ALA A 74 22.96 3.38 -14.83
CA ALA A 74 22.51 2.06 -15.25
C ALA A 74 20.98 1.99 -15.40
N PHE A 75 20.49 1.19 -16.34
CA PHE A 75 19.06 1.02 -16.53
C PHE A 75 18.40 0.26 -15.37
N SER A 76 17.15 0.63 -15.09
CA SER A 76 16.32 0.02 -14.05
C SER A 76 15.27 -0.88 -14.67
N CYS A 77 14.93 -1.98 -14.01
CA CYS A 77 13.98 -2.96 -14.55
C CYS A 77 12.54 -2.44 -14.63
N LYS A 78 12.22 -1.34 -13.93
CA LYS A 78 10.91 -0.68 -13.85
C LYS A 78 9.74 -1.61 -13.46
N ARG A 79 9.98 -2.85 -13.03
CA ARG A 79 8.92 -3.83 -12.73
C ARG A 79 8.21 -3.54 -11.40
N ARG A 80 7.05 -4.15 -11.18
CA ARG A 80 6.25 -4.06 -9.93
C ARG A 80 6.43 -5.28 -9.01
N GLY A 81 7.47 -6.08 -9.24
CA GLY A 81 7.80 -7.26 -8.45
C GLY A 81 8.69 -6.92 -7.24
N PHE A 82 9.53 -7.88 -6.86
CA PHE A 82 10.32 -7.88 -5.63
C PHE A 82 11.59 -7.01 -5.65
N CYS A 83 11.93 -6.35 -6.77
CA CYS A 83 13.13 -5.50 -6.88
C CYS A 83 13.07 -4.32 -5.90
N PRO A 84 13.90 -4.28 -4.83
CA PRO A 84 13.74 -3.29 -3.77
C PRO A 84 13.99 -1.86 -4.27
N SER A 85 14.99 -1.68 -5.13
CA SER A 85 15.42 -0.37 -5.64
C SER A 85 14.40 0.26 -6.59
N CYS A 86 13.79 -0.55 -7.47
CA CYS A 86 12.68 -0.08 -8.31
C CYS A 86 11.37 0.10 -7.52
N GLY A 87 11.13 -0.73 -6.51
CA GLY A 87 10.02 -0.59 -5.58
C GLY A 87 10.09 0.73 -4.80
N ALA A 88 11.20 0.96 -4.11
CA ALA A 88 11.47 2.16 -3.32
C ALA A 88 11.43 3.43 -4.18
N ARG A 89 12.04 3.42 -5.38
CA ARG A 89 11.96 4.57 -6.30
C ARG A 89 10.51 4.85 -6.72
N ARG A 90 9.73 3.84 -7.12
CA ARG A 90 8.30 4.02 -7.41
C ARG A 90 7.51 4.52 -6.20
N MET A 91 7.84 4.08 -4.98
CA MET A 91 7.20 4.57 -3.76
C MET A 91 7.50 6.05 -3.53
N ALA A 92 8.75 6.49 -3.75
CA ALA A 92 9.14 7.90 -3.67
C ALA A 92 8.46 8.74 -4.76
N ASP A 93 8.54 8.32 -6.03
CA ASP A 93 7.91 8.98 -7.18
C ASP A 93 6.38 9.09 -6.97
N GLY A 94 5.74 8.03 -6.48
CA GLY A 94 4.32 7.99 -6.16
C GLY A 94 3.94 8.85 -4.95
N ALA A 95 4.80 8.93 -3.93
CA ALA A 95 4.58 9.80 -2.77
C ALA A 95 4.70 11.29 -3.15
N ALA A 96 5.67 11.64 -4.00
CA ALA A 96 5.80 12.98 -4.58
C ALA A 96 4.54 13.33 -5.39
N TRP A 97 4.16 12.50 -6.37
CA TRP A 97 2.94 12.74 -7.15
C TRP A 97 1.67 12.87 -6.29
N LEU A 98 1.52 12.06 -5.24
CA LEU A 98 0.40 12.20 -4.30
C LEU A 98 0.42 13.54 -3.56
N VAL A 99 1.58 14.01 -3.12
CA VAL A 99 1.72 15.31 -2.44
C VAL A 99 1.50 16.48 -3.40
N ASP A 100 2.04 16.39 -4.61
CA ASP A 100 2.11 17.51 -5.55
C ASP A 100 0.82 17.65 -6.40
N GLN A 101 0.05 16.57 -6.60
CA GLN A 101 -1.04 16.52 -7.59
C GLN A 101 -2.39 16.00 -7.04
N VAL A 102 -2.43 15.34 -5.88
CA VAL A 102 -3.65 14.65 -5.38
C VAL A 102 -4.11 15.16 -4.02
N LEU A 103 -3.19 15.38 -3.09
CA LEU A 103 -3.51 15.86 -1.76
C LEU A 103 -3.73 17.39 -1.80
N PRO A 104 -4.86 17.92 -1.33
CA PRO A 104 -5.12 19.36 -1.37
C PRO A 104 -4.17 20.12 -0.44
N GLU A 105 -3.83 21.37 -0.78
CA GLU A 105 -2.96 22.26 0.01
C GLU A 105 -3.54 22.66 1.39
N ARG A 106 -4.83 22.39 1.63
CA ARG A 106 -5.46 22.58 2.94
C ARG A 106 -4.81 21.62 3.96
N PRO A 107 -4.73 21.98 5.25
CA PRO A 107 -4.23 21.04 6.26
C PRO A 107 -5.10 19.77 6.33
N ILE A 108 -4.47 18.60 6.43
CA ILE A 108 -5.02 17.24 6.58
C ILE A 108 -4.44 16.67 7.93
N ARG A 109 -4.89 15.55 8.59
CA ARG A 109 -4.44 15.12 9.98
C ARG A 109 -4.01 13.64 10.23
N GLN A 110 -2.82 13.38 10.79
CA GLN A 110 -2.03 12.13 11.06
C GLN A 110 -1.57 12.19 12.50
N ARG A 111 -1.59 11.05 13.18
CA ARG A 111 -0.74 10.85 14.36
C ARG A 111 0.42 9.96 13.93
N ARG A 112 1.67 10.37 14.18
CA ARG A 112 2.75 9.41 14.44
C ARG A 112 2.71 9.15 15.94
N ARG A 113 2.54 7.90 16.37
CA ARG A 113 2.56 7.53 17.79
C ARG A 113 3.97 7.15 18.21
N GLU A 114 4.90 8.09 18.06
CA GLU A 114 6.31 7.93 18.41
C GLU A 114 6.84 9.23 19.01
N ARG A 115 7.36 9.17 20.24
CA ARG A 115 8.29 10.17 20.74
C ARG A 115 9.66 9.86 20.11
N PRO A 116 10.43 10.88 19.73
CA PRO A 116 11.69 11.06 20.46
C PRO A 116 11.98 12.52 20.84
N HIS A 117 12.92 12.68 21.77
CA HIS A 117 13.43 13.97 22.21
C HIS A 117 14.31 14.66 21.15
N VAL A 118 14.46 15.98 21.31
CA VAL A 118 15.45 16.87 20.67
C VAL A 118 15.33 17.06 19.15
N PHE A 119 14.56 18.08 18.75
CA PHE A 119 15.04 19.11 17.83
C PHE A 119 14.31 20.42 18.16
N ARG A 120 15.05 21.53 18.27
CA ARG A 120 14.52 22.84 18.67
C ARG A 120 14.78 23.86 17.56
N GLU A 121 13.76 24.68 17.31
CA GLU A 121 13.76 25.96 16.57
C GLU A 121 13.78 25.98 15.02
N ALA A 122 13.21 27.09 14.52
CA ALA A 122 13.18 27.58 13.13
C ALA A 122 12.45 26.77 12.05
N HIS A 123 11.12 26.64 12.18
CA HIS A 123 10.09 27.10 11.22
C HIS A 123 8.76 26.39 11.48
N ALA A 124 7.66 27.14 11.60
CA ALA A 124 6.34 26.62 11.98
C ALA A 124 5.61 25.87 10.85
N VAL A 125 6.21 24.80 10.33
CA VAL A 125 5.52 23.83 9.45
C VAL A 125 4.59 22.99 10.31
N ARG A 126 3.39 23.51 10.58
CA ARG A 126 2.33 22.83 11.32
C ARG A 126 2.04 21.47 10.68
N GLU A 127 2.38 20.39 11.38
CA GLU A 127 2.66 19.10 10.73
C GLU A 127 1.52 18.56 9.86
N ARG A 128 1.90 18.13 8.64
CA ARG A 128 1.05 17.56 7.58
C ARG A 128 0.85 16.08 7.77
N SER A 129 -0.36 15.64 7.47
CA SER A 129 -0.99 14.76 8.42
C SER A 129 -2.22 14.08 7.69
N ARG A 130 -2.63 12.82 7.95
CA ARG A 130 -3.54 11.86 7.26
C ARG A 130 -3.98 10.70 8.20
N ARG A 131 -5.26 10.29 8.27
CA ARG A 131 -5.71 9.06 8.97
C ARG A 131 -5.28 7.78 8.21
N ALA A 132 -4.32 7.05 8.77
CA ALA A 132 -3.95 5.72 8.31
C ALA A 132 -4.89 4.66 8.89
N TRP A 133 -5.49 3.86 8.02
CA TRP A 133 -6.25 2.65 8.34
C TRP A 133 -5.52 1.45 7.75
N VAL A 134 -5.27 0.43 8.56
CA VAL A 134 -4.72 -0.85 8.10
C VAL A 134 -5.79 -1.91 8.27
N LEU A 135 -6.22 -2.52 7.17
CA LEU A 135 -7.14 -3.66 7.21
C LEU A 135 -6.38 -4.94 6.84
N SER A 136 -6.08 -5.73 7.86
CA SER A 136 -5.61 -7.11 7.73
C SER A 136 -6.81 -8.04 7.51
N LEU A 137 -6.71 -8.92 6.52
CA LEU A 137 -7.75 -9.92 6.22
C LEU A 137 -7.43 -11.25 6.93
N PRO A 138 -8.43 -12.12 7.21
CA PRO A 138 -8.19 -13.52 7.60
C PRO A 138 -7.34 -14.27 6.57
N TYR A 139 -6.53 -15.23 7.01
CA TYR A 139 -5.60 -15.96 6.14
C TYR A 139 -6.26 -16.56 4.87
N PRO A 140 -7.40 -17.29 4.94
CA PRO A 140 -8.04 -17.85 3.74
C PRO A 140 -8.41 -16.79 2.70
N LEU A 141 -8.90 -15.62 3.14
CA LEU A 141 -9.23 -14.52 2.25
C LEU A 141 -7.99 -13.89 1.59
N ARG A 142 -6.82 -13.91 2.24
CA ARG A 142 -5.57 -13.44 1.60
C ARG A 142 -5.20 -14.30 0.40
N PHE A 143 -5.37 -15.63 0.49
CA PHE A 143 -5.14 -16.55 -0.63
C PHE A 143 -6.16 -16.34 -1.75
N LEU A 144 -7.46 -16.27 -1.43
CA LEU A 144 -8.53 -16.06 -2.41
C LEU A 144 -8.35 -14.76 -3.19
N LEU A 145 -8.02 -13.66 -2.52
CA LEU A 145 -7.78 -12.37 -3.19
C LEU A 145 -6.45 -12.31 -3.96
N ALA A 146 -5.49 -13.22 -3.69
CA ALA A 146 -4.23 -13.28 -4.41
C ALA A 146 -4.39 -13.89 -5.80
N THR A 147 -5.31 -14.83 -5.94
CA THR A 147 -5.65 -15.49 -7.20
C THR A 147 -6.72 -14.75 -8.00
N HIS A 148 -7.54 -13.91 -7.35
CA HIS A 148 -8.68 -13.23 -7.99
C HIS A 148 -8.65 -11.68 -7.83
N PRO A 149 -7.92 -10.94 -8.70
CA PRO A 149 -7.81 -9.48 -8.62
C PRO A 149 -9.16 -8.73 -8.70
N ALA A 150 -10.15 -9.28 -9.40
CA ALA A 150 -11.50 -8.70 -9.49
C ALA A 150 -12.25 -8.73 -8.15
N LEU A 151 -12.12 -9.81 -7.36
CA LEU A 151 -12.67 -9.87 -6.00
C LEU A 151 -12.01 -8.84 -5.09
N MET A 152 -10.70 -8.65 -5.20
CA MET A 152 -9.94 -7.69 -4.40
C MET A 152 -10.48 -6.26 -4.59
N GLY A 153 -10.79 -5.86 -5.83
CA GLY A 153 -11.45 -4.58 -6.12
C GLY A 153 -12.85 -4.47 -5.50
N ARG A 154 -13.65 -5.56 -5.53
CA ARG A 154 -14.99 -5.59 -4.91
C ARG A 154 -14.93 -5.51 -3.38
N VAL A 155 -14.01 -6.22 -2.73
CA VAL A 155 -13.75 -6.14 -1.28
C VAL A 155 -13.30 -4.72 -0.91
N LEU A 156 -12.33 -4.14 -1.62
CA LEU A 156 -11.89 -2.76 -1.39
C LEU A 156 -13.05 -1.77 -1.51
N GLY A 157 -13.92 -1.93 -2.51
CA GLY A 157 -15.13 -1.12 -2.66
C GLY A 157 -16.11 -1.24 -1.48
N ILE A 158 -16.23 -2.43 -0.86
CA ILE A 158 -17.03 -2.63 0.37
C ILE A 158 -16.39 -1.87 1.53
N VAL A 159 -15.09 -2.06 1.77
CA VAL A 159 -14.34 -1.41 2.86
C VAL A 159 -14.44 0.11 2.75
N TYR A 160 -14.16 0.65 1.56
CA TYR A 160 -14.29 2.07 1.26
C TYR A 160 -15.69 2.61 1.58
N ARG A 161 -16.75 1.97 1.06
CA ARG A 161 -18.15 2.42 1.30
C ARG A 161 -18.55 2.38 2.77
N VAL A 162 -18.01 1.45 3.56
CA VAL A 162 -18.29 1.37 5.01
C VAL A 162 -17.60 2.51 5.76
N ILE A 163 -16.29 2.72 5.55
CA ILE A 163 -15.53 3.79 6.23
C ILE A 163 -16.00 5.17 5.78
N ALA A 164 -16.18 5.40 4.48
CA ALA A 164 -16.71 6.66 3.94
C ALA A 164 -18.11 6.98 4.49
N GLY A 165 -18.99 5.97 4.54
CA GLY A 165 -20.32 6.12 5.13
C GLY A 165 -20.31 6.39 6.64
N HIS A 166 -19.30 5.92 7.36
CA HIS A 166 -19.10 6.24 8.78
C HIS A 166 -18.66 7.68 8.98
N LEU A 167 -17.62 8.14 8.27
CA LEU A 167 -17.13 9.52 8.35
C LEU A 167 -18.23 10.55 7.99
N ILE A 168 -19.01 10.27 6.94
CA ILE A 168 -20.15 11.10 6.52
C ILE A 168 -21.25 11.18 7.59
N ARG A 169 -21.65 10.04 8.19
CA ARG A 169 -22.64 10.04 9.28
C ARG A 169 -22.12 10.72 10.55
N GLN A 170 -20.84 10.53 10.88
CA GLN A 170 -20.21 11.15 12.05
C GLN A 170 -20.05 12.67 11.88
N ALA A 171 -20.03 13.17 10.65
CA ALA A 171 -20.13 14.59 10.33
C ALA A 171 -21.57 15.16 10.36
N GLY A 172 -22.60 14.30 10.51
CA GLY A 172 -24.01 14.71 10.49
C GLY A 172 -24.65 14.81 9.10
N PHE A 173 -24.02 14.26 8.06
CA PHE A 173 -24.50 14.37 6.66
C PHE A 173 -24.92 13.03 6.05
N THR A 174 -25.48 13.09 4.84
CA THR A 174 -25.80 11.92 4.01
C THR A 174 -24.79 11.79 2.87
N GLN A 175 -24.78 10.65 2.17
CA GLN A 175 -23.93 10.46 0.98
C GLN A 175 -24.37 11.31 -0.24
N GLN A 176 -25.49 12.03 -0.15
CA GLN A 176 -25.93 12.98 -1.16
C GLN A 176 -25.31 14.37 -0.90
N SER A 177 -25.27 14.82 0.36
CA SER A 177 -24.78 16.16 0.75
C SER A 177 -23.30 16.21 1.14
N ALA A 178 -22.63 15.07 1.33
CA ALA A 178 -21.21 15.04 1.66
C ALA A 178 -20.44 13.90 0.99
N ARG A 179 -19.15 14.15 0.72
CA ARG A 179 -18.18 13.20 0.15
C ARG A 179 -16.91 13.16 0.98
N THR A 180 -16.19 12.05 0.96
CA THR A 180 -14.81 11.95 1.46
C THR A 180 -13.96 11.23 0.41
N GLY A 181 -12.65 11.19 0.62
CA GLY A 181 -11.69 10.55 -0.28
C GLY A 181 -10.72 9.67 0.49
N SER A 182 -10.16 8.69 -0.20
CA SER A 182 -9.07 7.87 0.33
C SER A 182 -8.11 7.43 -0.76
N VAL A 183 -6.82 7.42 -0.44
CA VAL A 183 -5.79 6.74 -1.25
C VAL A 183 -5.52 5.38 -0.62
N THR A 184 -5.63 4.30 -1.40
CA THR A 184 -5.33 2.94 -0.90
C THR A 184 -4.11 2.36 -1.57
N LEU A 185 -3.15 1.92 -0.77
CA LEU A 185 -2.05 1.07 -1.20
C LEU A 185 -2.40 -0.38 -0.82
N ILE A 186 -2.48 -1.24 -1.82
CA ILE A 186 -2.68 -2.68 -1.64
C ILE A 186 -1.29 -3.32 -1.54
N GLN A 187 -0.93 -3.76 -0.34
CA GLN A 187 0.29 -4.55 -0.13
C GLN A 187 -0.08 -6.03 -0.26
N ARG A 188 0.71 -6.79 -1.05
CA ARG A 188 0.47 -8.22 -1.31
C ARG A 188 1.38 -9.16 -0.52
N PHE A 189 2.48 -8.65 0.02
CA PHE A 189 3.52 -9.43 0.68
C PHE A 189 3.97 -8.73 1.96
N GLY A 190 4.38 -9.52 2.95
CA GLY A 190 5.10 -9.01 4.13
C GLY A 190 6.58 -8.74 3.84
N SER A 191 7.32 -8.29 4.86
CA SER A 191 8.76 -8.05 4.79
C SER A 191 9.57 -9.30 4.41
N ALA A 192 9.10 -10.48 4.83
CA ALA A 192 9.68 -11.78 4.50
C ALA A 192 9.22 -12.36 3.13
N LEU A 193 8.61 -11.54 2.26
CA LEU A 193 7.99 -11.95 0.99
C LEU A 193 6.87 -13.00 1.10
N ASN A 194 6.41 -13.31 2.32
CA ASN A 194 5.24 -14.16 2.56
C ASN A 194 3.96 -13.49 2.04
N LEU A 195 3.03 -14.27 1.48
CA LEU A 195 1.77 -13.73 0.97
C LEU A 195 0.96 -13.10 2.11
N ASN A 196 0.74 -11.78 2.02
CA ASN A 196 0.00 -11.02 3.00
C ASN A 196 -0.77 -9.89 2.32
N ILE A 197 -1.96 -10.20 1.80
CA ILE A 197 -2.83 -9.18 1.19
C ILE A 197 -3.54 -8.37 2.28
N HIS A 198 -3.21 -7.08 2.31
CA HIS A 198 -3.80 -6.12 3.25
C HIS A 198 -3.85 -4.72 2.62
N PHE A 199 -4.76 -3.88 3.14
CA PHE A 199 -5.01 -2.54 2.62
C PHE A 199 -4.48 -1.48 3.58
N HIS A 200 -3.57 -0.64 3.10
CA HIS A 200 -3.18 0.61 3.76
C HIS A 200 -3.99 1.73 3.13
N MET A 201 -4.98 2.26 3.86
CA MET A 201 -5.88 3.30 3.37
C MET A 201 -5.61 4.61 4.10
N LEU A 202 -5.30 5.66 3.35
CA LEU A 202 -5.17 7.03 3.83
C LEU A 202 -6.48 7.75 3.55
N PHE A 203 -7.34 7.88 4.56
CA PHE A 203 -8.59 8.65 4.46
C PHE A 203 -8.35 10.12 4.79
N LEU A 204 -9.19 11.00 4.22
CA LEU A 204 -9.30 12.36 4.71
C LEU A 204 -9.89 12.39 6.12
N ASP A 205 -9.44 13.34 6.94
CA ASP A 205 -9.85 13.52 8.33
C ASP A 205 -11.20 14.22 8.51
N GLY A 206 -12.06 14.06 7.51
CA GLY A 206 -13.29 14.80 7.38
C GLY A 206 -13.99 14.52 6.05
N VAL A 207 -14.96 15.37 5.76
CA VAL A 207 -15.82 15.30 4.58
C VAL A 207 -15.91 16.66 3.91
N TYR A 208 -15.98 16.67 2.59
CA TYR A 208 -16.42 17.83 1.82
C TYR A 208 -17.94 17.84 1.78
N VAL A 209 -18.54 18.89 2.34
CA VAL A 209 -19.98 19.16 2.28
C VAL A 209 -20.26 19.97 1.02
N VAL A 210 -21.31 19.59 0.30
CA VAL A 210 -21.81 20.28 -0.88
C VAL A 210 -23.19 20.83 -0.50
N ASP A 211 -23.25 22.12 -0.18
CA ASP A 211 -24.50 22.75 0.30
C ASP A 211 -25.53 22.92 -0.84
N SER A 212 -25.10 22.97 -2.10
CA SER A 212 -25.95 22.98 -3.30
C SER A 212 -25.21 22.37 -4.50
N PRO A 213 -25.88 21.66 -5.44
CA PRO A 213 -25.26 21.16 -6.67
C PRO A 213 -24.61 22.23 -7.56
N HIS A 214 -24.97 23.50 -7.37
CA HIS A 214 -24.42 24.64 -8.10
C HIS A 214 -23.35 25.42 -7.31
N ASP A 215 -23.07 25.06 -6.06
CA ASP A 215 -21.99 25.67 -5.29
C ASP A 215 -20.65 25.02 -5.61
N ASN A 216 -19.77 25.79 -6.26
CA ASN A 216 -18.44 25.36 -6.67
C ASN A 216 -17.40 25.40 -5.53
N ARG A 217 -17.79 25.69 -4.28
CA ARG A 217 -16.89 25.82 -3.12
C ARG A 217 -17.23 24.84 -1.98
N PRO A 218 -16.94 23.54 -2.13
CA PRO A 218 -17.24 22.55 -1.10
C PRO A 218 -16.53 22.84 0.23
N ARG A 219 -17.29 22.89 1.33
CA ARG A 219 -16.78 23.16 2.69
C ARG A 219 -16.20 21.87 3.28
N PHE A 220 -14.92 21.89 3.69
CA PHE A 220 -14.34 20.76 4.43
C PHE A 220 -14.72 20.80 5.91
N GLN A 221 -15.41 19.76 6.39
CA GLN A 221 -15.75 19.56 7.79
C GLN A 221 -14.96 18.40 8.40
N TRP A 222 -14.22 18.72 9.46
CA TRP A 222 -13.43 17.78 10.23
C TRP A 222 -14.29 16.78 11.00
N VAL A 223 -13.81 15.54 11.12
CA VAL A 223 -14.47 14.46 11.85
C VAL A 223 -13.56 13.97 12.99
N ARG A 224 -14.17 13.71 14.17
CA ARG A 224 -13.46 13.22 15.36
C ARG A 224 -12.84 11.84 15.11
N GLU A 225 -11.85 11.50 15.91
CA GLU A 225 -11.22 10.17 15.88
C GLU A 225 -12.24 9.09 16.27
N PRO A 226 -12.35 7.97 15.53
CA PRO A 226 -13.24 6.88 15.90
C PRO A 226 -12.85 6.28 17.25
N THR A 227 -13.82 5.94 18.08
CA THR A 227 -13.58 5.19 19.32
C THR A 227 -13.32 3.72 19.01
N SER A 228 -12.69 2.98 19.93
CA SER A 228 -12.45 1.54 19.78
C SER A 228 -13.75 0.77 19.48
N ALA A 229 -14.85 1.12 20.15
CA ALA A 229 -16.17 0.53 19.89
C ALA A 229 -16.68 0.81 18.46
N GLN A 230 -16.44 2.02 17.93
CA GLN A 230 -16.75 2.34 16.53
C GLN A 230 -15.86 1.55 15.56
N LEU A 231 -14.57 1.38 15.85
CA LEU A 231 -13.67 0.55 15.03
C LEU A 231 -14.13 -0.92 15.00
N THR A 232 -14.49 -1.51 16.14
CA THR A 232 -15.06 -2.88 16.21
C THR A 232 -16.37 -2.98 15.41
N GLN A 233 -17.28 -2.01 15.53
CA GLN A 233 -18.52 -1.99 14.76
C GLN A 233 -18.27 -1.89 13.24
N LEU A 234 -17.25 -1.14 12.81
CA LEU A 234 -16.82 -1.05 11.42
C LEU A 234 -16.24 -2.38 10.94
N ALA A 235 -15.36 -3.01 11.72
CA ALA A 235 -14.78 -4.32 11.41
C ALA A 235 -15.87 -5.39 11.22
N HIS A 236 -16.83 -5.50 12.17
CA HIS A 236 -17.99 -6.39 12.03
C HIS A 236 -18.85 -6.06 10.81
N THR A 237 -19.05 -4.77 10.51
CA THR A 237 -19.82 -4.35 9.32
C THR A 237 -19.12 -4.69 8.01
N ILE A 238 -17.79 -4.57 7.97
CA ILE A 238 -16.95 -4.97 6.83
C ILE A 238 -17.01 -6.48 6.67
N ALA A 239 -16.67 -7.25 7.72
CA ALA A 239 -16.67 -8.71 7.70
C ALA A 239 -18.00 -9.29 7.20
N ARG A 240 -19.13 -8.85 7.79
CA ARG A 240 -20.48 -9.26 7.37
C ARG A 240 -20.82 -8.90 5.92
N ARG A 241 -20.36 -7.75 5.42
CA ARG A 241 -20.61 -7.34 4.02
C ARG A 241 -19.72 -8.07 3.02
N VAL A 242 -18.48 -8.39 3.41
CA VAL A 242 -17.56 -9.19 2.60
C VAL A 242 -18.02 -10.65 2.56
N GLY A 243 -18.38 -11.25 3.69
CA GLY A 243 -18.95 -12.61 3.76
C GLY A 243 -20.17 -12.75 2.85
N ARG A 244 -21.19 -11.88 3.01
CA ARG A 244 -22.37 -11.83 2.12
C ARG A 244 -22.07 -11.61 0.63
N MET A 245 -20.93 -11.02 0.28
CA MET A 245 -20.51 -10.86 -1.10
C MET A 245 -19.86 -12.15 -1.62
N LEU A 246 -19.02 -12.81 -0.81
CA LEU A 246 -18.40 -14.09 -1.17
C LEU A 246 -19.42 -15.24 -1.23
N GLU A 247 -20.40 -15.27 -0.32
CA GLU A 247 -21.55 -16.19 -0.34
C GLU A 247 -22.30 -16.12 -1.68
N ARG A 248 -22.58 -14.90 -2.17
CA ARG A 248 -23.28 -14.68 -3.45
C ARG A 248 -22.48 -15.08 -4.68
N GLU A 249 -21.17 -15.19 -4.56
CA GLU A 249 -20.27 -15.61 -5.62
C GLU A 249 -19.95 -17.11 -5.54
N GLY A 250 -20.51 -17.85 -4.56
CA GLY A 250 -20.23 -19.26 -4.34
C GLY A 250 -18.81 -19.54 -3.79
N LEU A 251 -18.18 -18.56 -3.14
CA LEU A 251 -16.79 -18.61 -2.69
C LEU A 251 -16.63 -18.75 -1.17
N LEU A 252 -17.75 -18.76 -0.44
CA LEU A 252 -17.80 -18.94 1.00
C LEU A 252 -19.16 -19.53 1.36
N GLU A 253 -19.15 -20.73 1.93
CA GLU A 253 -20.32 -21.30 2.60
C GLU A 253 -20.30 -20.87 4.08
N ARG A 254 -21.47 -20.76 4.70
CA ARG A 254 -21.53 -20.51 6.14
C ARG A 254 -21.49 -21.84 6.87
N ASP A 255 -20.53 -22.00 7.78
CA ASP A 255 -20.67 -22.96 8.87
C ASP A 255 -21.90 -22.55 9.69
N THR A 256 -23.00 -23.30 9.51
CA THR A 256 -24.21 -23.16 10.32
C THR A 256 -24.02 -23.60 11.77
N GLU A 257 -22.87 -24.22 12.08
CA GLU A 257 -22.58 -24.86 13.37
C GLU A 257 -21.73 -24.01 14.35
N GLN A 258 -21.10 -22.92 13.89
CA GLN A 258 -20.37 -21.99 14.79
C GLN A 258 -21.24 -20.82 15.27
N LEU A 259 -22.40 -21.14 15.86
CA LEU A 259 -23.27 -20.17 16.54
C LEU A 259 -23.06 -20.07 18.06
N ASP A 260 -22.09 -20.80 18.62
CA ASP A 260 -21.70 -20.67 20.02
C ASP A 260 -20.17 -20.66 20.20
N PHE A 261 -19.62 -19.45 20.37
CA PHE A 261 -18.31 -19.21 21.00
C PHE A 261 -18.35 -17.87 21.73
N SER A 262 -19.15 -17.80 22.80
CA SER A 262 -18.88 -16.83 23.86
C SER A 262 -17.62 -17.25 24.64
N GLY A 263 -16.43 -17.00 24.09
CA GLY A 263 -15.18 -17.35 24.77
C GLY A 263 -13.95 -17.57 23.88
N VAL A 264 -13.55 -16.56 23.09
CA VAL A 264 -12.14 -16.38 22.68
C VAL A 264 -11.79 -14.89 22.68
N LEU A 265 -11.85 -14.30 23.88
CA LEU A 265 -10.91 -13.25 24.27
C LEU A 265 -9.91 -13.91 25.22
N ASP A 266 -8.71 -13.34 25.30
CA ASP A 266 -7.56 -13.85 26.07
C ASP A 266 -6.81 -15.02 25.43
N GLU A 267 -5.97 -14.71 24.43
CA GLU A 267 -4.55 -15.10 24.45
C GLU A 267 -3.71 -13.92 23.95
N GLU A 268 -3.18 -13.12 24.88
CA GLU A 268 -1.96 -12.34 24.67
C GLU A 268 -0.76 -13.25 24.94
N ASP A 269 0.21 -13.32 24.02
CA ASP A 269 1.64 -13.58 24.30
C ASP A 269 2.46 -13.57 22.99
N PRO A 270 3.80 -13.39 23.01
CA PRO A 270 4.53 -12.29 23.66
C PRO A 270 5.39 -11.45 22.66
#